data_AF-A0A9K3D801-F1
#
_entry.id   AF-A0A9K3D801-F1
#
_cell.length_a   1.000
_cell.length_b   1.000
_cell.length_c   1.000
_cell.angle_alpha   90.00
_cell.angle_beta   90.00
_cell.angle_gamma   90.00
#
_symmetry.space_group_name_H-M   'P 1'
#
loop_
_entity.id
_entity.type
_entity.pdbx_description
1 polymer ?
#
loop_
_entity_poly.entity_id
_entity_poly.type
_entity_poly.pdbx_seq_one_letter_code
_entity_poly.pdbx_strand_id
1 'polypeptide(L)'
;TMSSSEAQIHESVKQVLVEFKNEVKPGSLTAYAIAAMKALNTMIAVAPVTTFYELEHVLLDAAIKSLCDTCDEPSVSSGCDVYKLFVTRGLDETYDNFEHCRQQIVEKGKRLISLFEKSRTDIARRFVRSMHDSSVVLLHGFSRVVMQVVEEGIRWSRRGSGT
;
A
#
# COMPACT_ATOMS: atom_id res chain seq x y z
N THR A 1 4.99 34.24 9.14
CA THR A 1 6.23 33.46 9.35
C THR A 1 5.81 32.04 9.69
N MET A 2 6.02 31.07 8.81
CA MET A 2 5.64 29.68 9.08
C MET A 2 6.43 29.16 10.29
N SER A 3 5.77 28.44 11.18
CA SER A 3 6.42 27.78 12.32
C SER A 3 7.44 26.75 11.82
N SER A 4 8.55 26.56 12.53
CA SER A 4 9.57 25.54 12.20
C SER A 4 8.98 24.12 12.07
N SER A 5 7.90 23.83 12.80
CA SER A 5 7.17 22.56 12.73
C SER A 5 6.36 22.40 11.44
N GLU A 6 5.71 23.46 10.97
CA GLU A 6 4.93 23.44 9.72
C GLU A 6 5.83 23.24 8.50
N ALA A 7 7.01 23.84 8.50
CA ALA A 7 8.00 23.67 7.44
C ALA A 7 8.48 22.21 7.34
N GLN A 8 8.70 21.55 8.48
CA GLN A 8 9.09 20.14 8.54
C GLN A 8 7.98 19.17 8.10
N ILE A 9 6.73 19.46 8.44
CA ILE A 9 5.57 18.68 7.98
C ILE A 9 5.43 18.79 6.47
N HIS A 10 5.53 20.00 5.92
CA HIS A 10 5.43 20.22 4.48
C HIS A 10 6.55 19.52 3.71
N GLU A 11 7.77 19.48 4.26
CA GLU A 11 8.87 18.73 3.68
C GLU A 11 8.63 17.22 3.72
N SER A 12 8.09 16.70 4.84
CA SER A 12 7.71 15.29 4.96
C SER A 12 6.65 14.88 3.93
N VAL A 13 5.66 15.76 3.68
CA VAL A 13 4.62 15.54 2.67
C VAL A 13 5.19 15.56 1.25
N LYS A 14 6.16 16.45 0.95
CA LYS A 14 6.86 16.42 -0.34
C LYS A 14 7.62 15.13 -0.54
N GLN A 15 8.31 14.66 0.50
CA GLN A 15 9.07 13.41 0.46
C GLN A 15 8.15 12.21 0.13
N VAL A 16 6.94 12.16 0.69
CA VAL A 16 5.91 11.16 0.33
C VAL A 16 5.65 11.14 -1.17
N LEU A 17 5.48 12.31 -1.80
CA LEU A 17 5.20 12.38 -3.24
C LEU A 17 6.38 11.89 -4.08
N VAL A 18 7.62 12.16 -3.64
CA VAL A 18 8.83 11.66 -4.31
C VAL A 18 8.90 10.13 -4.22
N GLU A 19 8.67 9.56 -3.04
CA GLU A 19 8.66 8.12 -2.82
C GLU A 19 7.54 7.42 -3.60
N PHE A 20 6.33 7.98 -3.58
CA PHE A 20 5.21 7.48 -4.35
C PHE A 20 5.53 7.44 -5.85
N LYS A 21 6.04 8.55 -6.41
CA LYS A 21 6.45 8.60 -7.83
C LYS A 21 7.56 7.61 -8.12
N ASN A 22 8.44 7.34 -7.16
CA ASN A 22 9.52 6.36 -7.33
C ASN A 22 9.00 4.91 -7.39
N GLU A 23 7.96 4.59 -6.62
CA GLU A 23 7.31 3.27 -6.62
C GLU A 23 6.45 3.02 -7.88
N VAL A 24 5.94 4.09 -8.49
CA VAL A 24 4.99 4.05 -9.62
C VAL A 24 5.68 4.27 -10.98
N LYS A 25 7.01 4.16 -11.04
CA LYS A 25 7.76 4.33 -12.30
C LYS A 25 7.26 3.42 -13.42
N PRO A 26 7.37 3.85 -14.70
CA PRO A 26 7.08 2.98 -15.84
C PRO A 26 7.84 1.66 -15.75
N GLY A 27 7.12 0.54 -15.84
CA GLY A 27 7.67 -0.81 -15.65
C GLY A 27 7.50 -1.38 -14.23
N SER A 28 7.05 -0.57 -13.26
CA SER A 28 6.73 -1.06 -11.92
C SER A 28 5.45 -1.92 -11.93
N LEU A 29 5.52 -3.08 -11.29
CA LEU A 29 4.36 -3.96 -11.07
C LEU A 29 3.59 -3.62 -9.78
N THR A 30 4.07 -2.62 -9.02
CA THR A 30 3.46 -2.16 -7.77
C THR A 30 2.09 -1.54 -8.05
N ALA A 31 1.08 -1.94 -7.29
CA ALA A 31 -0.25 -1.32 -7.36
C ALA A 31 -0.20 0.08 -6.74
N TYR A 32 -0.95 1.04 -7.29
CA TYR A 32 -0.97 2.42 -6.79
C TYR A 32 -1.32 2.49 -5.29
N ALA A 33 -2.29 1.70 -4.83
CA ALA A 33 -2.63 1.58 -3.41
C ALA A 33 -1.42 1.16 -2.54
N ILE A 34 -0.66 0.17 -3.00
CA ILE A 34 0.52 -0.35 -2.27
C ILE A 34 1.65 0.70 -2.27
N ALA A 35 1.85 1.40 -3.38
CA ALA A 35 2.82 2.49 -3.48
C ALA A 35 2.50 3.63 -2.51
N ALA A 36 1.22 4.02 -2.42
CA ALA A 36 0.77 5.03 -1.46
C ALA A 36 1.01 4.58 -0.02
N MET A 37 0.67 3.34 0.33
CA MET A 37 0.93 2.77 1.65
C MET A 37 2.42 2.77 2.02
N LYS A 38 3.31 2.42 1.08
CA LYS A 38 4.77 2.46 1.30
C LYS A 38 5.28 3.86 1.60
N ALA A 39 4.83 4.85 0.83
CA ALA A 39 5.21 6.24 1.02
C ALA A 39 4.73 6.77 2.38
N LEU A 40 3.46 6.50 2.73
CA LEU A 40 2.92 6.87 4.05
C LEU A 40 3.68 6.19 5.20
N ASN A 41 3.99 4.90 5.09
CA ASN A 41 4.72 4.16 6.12
C ASN A 41 6.14 4.68 6.34
N THR A 42 6.81 5.10 5.27
CA THR A 42 8.17 5.69 5.35
C THR A 42 8.12 7.09 5.95
N MET A 43 7.12 7.89 5.58
CA MET A 43 6.90 9.21 6.19
C MET A 43 6.68 9.13 7.70
N ILE A 44 5.81 8.22 8.18
CA ILE A 44 5.59 8.02 9.63
C ILE A 44 6.89 7.64 10.34
N ALA A 45 7.82 6.96 9.66
CA ALA A 45 9.09 6.56 10.23
C ALA A 45 10.07 7.74 10.46
N VAL A 46 9.95 8.83 9.71
CA VAL A 46 10.89 9.97 9.75
C VAL A 46 10.25 11.29 10.21
N ALA A 47 8.91 11.35 10.30
CA ALA A 47 8.21 12.58 10.59
C ALA A 47 8.46 13.07 12.03
N PRO A 48 8.66 14.39 12.24
CA PRO A 48 8.90 14.99 13.55
C PRO A 48 7.57 15.29 14.26
N VAL A 49 6.72 14.27 14.42
CA VAL A 49 5.48 14.36 15.18
C VAL A 49 5.69 13.81 16.58
N THR A 50 5.02 14.39 17.58
CA THR A 50 5.17 13.96 18.99
C THR A 50 3.89 13.42 19.60
N THR A 51 2.77 13.61 18.91
CA THR A 51 1.45 13.21 19.39
C THR A 51 0.69 12.44 18.31
N PHE A 52 -0.23 11.59 18.76
CA PHE A 52 -1.14 10.88 17.85
C PHE A 52 -2.05 11.84 17.07
N TYR A 53 -2.46 12.94 17.69
CA TYR A 53 -3.28 13.96 17.04
C TYR A 53 -2.55 14.59 15.85
N GLU A 54 -1.29 14.98 16.03
CA GLU A 54 -0.46 15.50 14.92
C GLU A 54 -0.21 14.45 13.84
N LEU A 55 0.05 13.20 14.24
CA LEU A 55 0.26 12.10 13.30
C LEU A 55 -0.98 11.87 12.41
N GLU A 56 -2.17 11.81 13.00
CA GLU A 56 -3.41 11.51 12.28
C GLU A 56 -3.95 12.71 11.51
N HIS A 57 -4.21 13.81 12.21
CA HIS A 57 -4.97 14.93 11.64
C HIS A 57 -4.12 15.96 10.91
N VAL A 58 -2.82 16.02 11.20
CA VAL A 58 -1.92 16.99 10.55
C VAL A 58 -1.11 16.30 9.46
N LEU A 59 -0.39 15.24 9.80
CA LEU A 59 0.53 14.59 8.87
C LEU A 59 -0.19 13.68 7.87
N LEU A 60 -0.97 12.70 8.34
CA LEU A 60 -1.65 11.75 7.45
C LEU A 60 -2.68 12.43 6.55
N ASP A 61 -3.54 13.29 7.10
CA ASP A 61 -4.56 13.98 6.30
C ASP A 61 -3.94 14.87 5.21
N ALA A 62 -2.87 15.60 5.52
CA ALA A 62 -2.15 16.40 4.52
C ALA A 62 -1.46 15.53 3.45
N ALA A 63 -0.84 14.43 3.85
CA ALA A 63 -0.18 13.51 2.93
C ALA A 63 -1.17 12.79 2.00
N ILE A 64 -2.30 12.31 2.54
CA ILE A 64 -3.35 11.64 1.77
C ILE A 64 -3.96 12.61 0.77
N LYS A 65 -4.29 13.83 1.20
CA LYS A 65 -4.79 14.87 0.29
C LYS A 65 -3.81 15.13 -0.86
N SER A 66 -2.53 15.31 -0.54
CA SER A 66 -1.49 15.58 -1.55
C SER A 66 -1.30 14.41 -2.53
N LEU A 67 -1.42 13.16 -2.05
CA LEU A 67 -1.36 11.96 -2.90
C LEU A 67 -2.56 11.89 -3.86
N CYS A 68 -3.77 12.12 -3.35
CA CYS A 68 -4.99 12.15 -4.17
C CYS A 68 -4.96 13.29 -5.19
N ASP A 69 -4.48 14.47 -4.82
CA ASP A 69 -4.33 15.61 -5.75
C ASP A 69 -3.25 15.35 -6.82
N THR A 70 -2.29 14.46 -6.56
CA THR A 70 -1.21 14.12 -7.50
C THR A 70 -1.59 13.00 -8.47
N CYS A 71 -2.54 12.14 -8.12
CA CYS A 71 -2.86 10.93 -8.87
C CYS A 71 -4.37 10.63 -8.83
N ASP A 72 -5.04 10.78 -9.96
CA ASP A 72 -6.49 10.58 -10.14
C ASP A 72 -6.93 9.10 -10.11
N GLU A 73 -6.08 8.18 -9.66
CA GLU A 73 -6.40 6.76 -9.53
C GLU A 73 -7.19 6.49 -8.25
N PRO A 74 -8.45 6.01 -8.32
CA PRO A 74 -9.28 5.77 -7.11
C PRO A 74 -8.65 4.79 -6.12
N SER A 75 -7.77 3.91 -6.63
CA SER A 75 -7.03 2.97 -5.81
C SER A 75 -6.06 3.64 -4.84
N VAL A 76 -5.57 4.86 -5.13
CA VAL A 76 -4.75 5.66 -4.21
C VAL A 76 -5.57 6.03 -2.97
N SER A 77 -6.73 6.68 -3.16
CA SER A 77 -7.62 7.06 -2.06
C SER A 77 -8.00 5.84 -1.22
N SER A 78 -8.45 4.75 -1.85
CA SER A 78 -8.84 3.54 -1.12
C SER A 78 -7.68 2.92 -0.33
N GLY A 79 -6.46 2.96 -0.87
CA GLY A 79 -5.27 2.46 -0.20
C GLY A 79 -4.88 3.33 1.01
N CYS A 80 -4.96 4.65 0.84
CA CYS A 80 -4.77 5.62 1.90
C CYS A 80 -5.79 5.43 3.04
N ASP A 81 -7.07 5.24 2.72
CA ASP A 81 -8.14 5.04 3.72
C ASP A 81 -7.92 3.77 4.54
N VAL A 82 -7.59 2.66 3.87
CA VAL A 82 -7.26 1.38 4.53
C VAL A 82 -6.04 1.55 5.45
N TYR A 83 -5.03 2.30 5.00
CA TYR A 83 -3.83 2.52 5.79
C TYR A 83 -4.07 3.45 6.98
N LYS A 84 -4.83 4.53 6.81
CA LYS A 84 -5.26 5.41 7.90
C LYS A 84 -6.01 4.61 8.96
N LEU A 85 -6.95 3.76 8.55
CA LEU A 85 -7.68 2.87 9.46
C LEU A 85 -6.76 1.88 10.18
N PHE A 86 -5.73 1.37 9.50
CA PHE A 86 -4.72 0.53 10.13
C PHE A 86 -3.93 1.28 11.20
N VAL A 87 -3.51 2.53 10.93
CA VAL A 87 -2.81 3.37 11.89
C VAL A 87 -3.69 3.64 13.10
N THR A 88 -4.92 4.11 12.90
CA THR A 88 -5.84 4.47 14.00
C THR A 88 -6.25 3.27 14.85
N ARG A 89 -6.51 2.11 14.25
CA ARG A 89 -6.78 0.87 15.00
C ARG A 89 -5.55 0.28 15.69
N GLY A 90 -4.36 0.60 15.19
CA GLY A 90 -3.10 0.18 15.79
C GLY A 90 -2.71 0.97 17.04
N LEU A 91 -3.41 2.08 17.30
CA LEU A 91 -3.28 2.87 18.51
C LEU A 91 -3.98 2.14 19.66
N ASP A 92 -3.17 1.48 20.49
CA ASP A 92 -3.64 0.91 21.75
C ASP A 92 -3.48 2.00 22.82
N GLU A 93 -4.52 2.24 23.61
CA GLU A 93 -4.50 3.22 24.72
C GLU A 93 -3.46 2.84 25.80
N THR A 94 -2.93 1.62 25.77
CA THR A 94 -1.94 1.11 26.73
C THR A 94 -0.48 1.51 26.43
N TYR A 95 -0.20 2.24 25.35
CA TYR A 95 1.18 2.69 25.09
C TYR A 95 1.55 3.92 25.92
N ASP A 96 2.38 3.71 26.96
CA ASP A 96 2.96 4.80 27.75
C ASP A 96 3.92 5.70 26.95
N ASN A 97 4.38 5.26 25.77
CA ASN A 97 5.34 5.98 24.94
C ASN A 97 4.92 6.03 23.45
N PHE A 98 4.70 7.25 22.95
CA PHE A 98 4.39 7.54 21.55
C PHE A 98 5.43 6.96 20.57
N GLU A 99 6.72 7.09 20.88
CA GLU A 99 7.79 6.59 19.99
C GLU A 99 7.77 5.07 19.85
N HIS A 100 7.46 4.35 20.94
CA HIS A 100 7.30 2.91 20.88
C HIS A 100 6.09 2.52 20.01
N CYS A 101 4.95 3.22 20.18
CA CYS A 101 3.77 3.01 19.35
C CYS A 101 4.07 3.28 17.87
N ARG A 102 4.74 4.39 17.56
CA ARG A 102 5.14 4.77 16.21
C ARG A 102 6.02 3.70 15.55
N GLN A 103 7.02 3.19 16.27
CA GLN A 103 7.86 2.09 15.78
C GLN A 103 7.05 0.82 15.50
N GLN A 104 6.10 0.47 16.37
CA GLN A 104 5.21 -0.67 16.16
C GLN A 104 4.30 -0.49 14.95
N ILE A 105 3.74 0.71 14.73
CA ILE A 105 2.93 1.03 13.55
C ILE A 105 3.75 0.84 12.27
N VAL A 106 4.98 1.37 12.23
CA VAL A 106 5.87 1.25 11.06
C VAL A 106 6.24 -0.21 10.77
N GLU A 107 6.57 -0.99 11.80
CA GLU A 107 6.94 -2.41 11.65
C GLU A 107 5.74 -3.27 11.22
N LYS A 108 4.58 -3.10 11.87
CA LYS A 108 3.35 -3.78 11.48
C LYS A 108 2.88 -3.34 10.09
N GLY A 109 3.07 -2.07 9.73
CA GLY A 109 2.75 -1.52 8.41
C GLY A 109 3.57 -2.16 7.30
N LYS A 110 4.88 -2.41 7.51
CA LYS A 110 5.70 -3.19 6.57
C LYS A 110 5.13 -4.59 6.33
N ARG A 111 4.65 -5.26 7.38
CA ARG A 111 4.04 -6.60 7.27
C ARG A 111 2.72 -6.56 6.51
N LEU A 112 1.88 -5.56 6.77
CA LEU A 112 0.63 -5.32 6.04
C LEU A 112 0.89 -5.11 4.54
N ILE A 113 1.86 -4.27 4.20
CA ILE A 113 2.25 -4.00 2.81
C ILE A 113 2.74 -5.28 2.13
N SER A 114 3.60 -6.05 2.79
CA SER A 114 4.10 -7.33 2.25
C SER A 114 2.97 -8.34 2.01
N LEU A 115 1.94 -8.35 2.88
CA LEU A 115 0.74 -9.17 2.69
C LEU A 115 -0.01 -8.76 1.41
N PHE A 116 -0.22 -7.46 1.20
CA PHE A 116 -0.88 -6.98 -0.02
C PHE A 116 -0.07 -7.24 -1.29
N GLU A 117 1.25 -7.15 -1.24
CA GLU A 117 2.11 -7.53 -2.39
C GLU A 117 1.95 -9.01 -2.76
N LYS A 118 1.83 -9.90 -1.76
CA LYS A 118 1.65 -11.35 -1.97
C LYS A 118 0.24 -11.72 -2.43
N SER A 119 -0.76 -10.89 -2.11
CA SER A 119 -2.17 -11.17 -2.39
C SER A 119 -2.45 -11.53 -3.86
N ARG A 120 -1.78 -10.88 -4.81
CA ARG A 120 -1.94 -11.15 -6.25
C ARG A 120 -1.58 -12.60 -6.61
N THR A 121 -0.50 -13.11 -6.03
CA THR A 121 -0.05 -14.49 -6.21
C THR A 121 -1.04 -15.47 -5.59
N ASP A 122 -1.55 -15.14 -4.41
CA ASP A 122 -2.49 -16.00 -3.71
C ASP A 122 -3.85 -16.07 -4.42
N ILE A 123 -4.33 -14.95 -4.98
CA ILE A 123 -5.52 -14.89 -5.84
C ILE A 123 -5.32 -15.79 -7.06
N ALA A 124 -4.18 -15.66 -7.76
CA ALA A 124 -3.88 -16.46 -8.94
C ALA A 124 -3.88 -17.97 -8.64
N ARG A 125 -3.19 -18.39 -7.58
CA ARG A 125 -3.13 -19.80 -7.18
C ARG A 125 -4.48 -20.37 -6.79
N ARG A 126 -5.30 -19.60 -6.05
CA ARG A 126 -6.65 -20.03 -5.64
C ARG A 126 -7.58 -20.13 -6.84
N PHE A 127 -7.54 -19.17 -7.75
CA PHE A 127 -8.37 -19.16 -8.95
C PHE A 127 -8.07 -20.35 -9.86
N VAL A 128 -6.79 -20.60 -10.16
CA VAL A 128 -6.38 -21.69 -11.06
C VAL A 128 -6.79 -23.07 -10.52
N ARG A 129 -6.72 -23.27 -9.20
CA ARG A 129 -7.17 -24.53 -8.56
C ARG A 129 -8.67 -24.75 -8.65
N SER A 130 -9.45 -23.68 -8.84
CA SER A 130 -10.91 -23.76 -8.95
C SER A 130 -11.39 -23.89 -10.39
N MET A 131 -10.52 -23.72 -11.39
CA MET A 131 -10.90 -23.84 -12.80
C MET A 131 -11.06 -25.30 -13.20
N HIS A 132 -12.05 -25.58 -14.04
CA HIS A 132 -12.20 -26.87 -14.69
C HIS A 132 -11.29 -26.96 -15.93
N ASP A 133 -10.86 -28.17 -16.27
CA ASP A 133 -10.13 -28.41 -17.50
C ASP A 133 -10.96 -27.98 -18.72
N SER A 134 -10.28 -27.46 -19.74
CA SER A 134 -10.89 -26.95 -20.98
C SER A 134 -11.84 -25.75 -20.81
N SER A 135 -11.76 -25.04 -19.69
CA SER A 135 -12.50 -23.78 -19.49
C SER A 135 -12.02 -22.68 -20.45
N VAL A 136 -12.96 -21.94 -21.04
CA VAL A 136 -12.70 -20.73 -21.82
C VAL A 136 -12.93 -19.51 -20.94
N VAL A 137 -11.91 -18.67 -20.77
CA VAL A 137 -11.97 -17.46 -19.94
C VAL A 137 -11.99 -16.22 -20.82
N LEU A 138 -13.00 -15.37 -20.64
CA LEU A 138 -13.09 -14.06 -21.27
C LEU A 138 -12.47 -13.00 -20.37
N LEU A 139 -11.58 -12.18 -20.94
CA LEU A 139 -10.91 -11.09 -20.23
C LEU A 139 -11.31 -9.74 -20.84
N HIS A 140 -11.44 -8.71 -19.99
CA HIS A 140 -11.66 -7.33 -20.43
C HIS A 140 -10.61 -6.40 -19.84
N GLY A 141 -10.02 -5.55 -20.69
CA GLY A 141 -8.97 -4.62 -20.30
C GLY A 141 -7.67 -5.31 -19.87
N PHE A 142 -6.70 -4.50 -19.45
CA PHE A 142 -5.45 -4.99 -18.91
C PHE A 142 -5.49 -4.99 -17.38
N SER A 143 -5.44 -6.17 -16.77
CA SER A 143 -5.34 -6.32 -15.31
C SER A 143 -4.12 -7.16 -14.96
N ARG A 144 -3.22 -6.57 -14.16
CA ARG A 144 -2.02 -7.26 -13.67
C ARG A 144 -2.34 -8.51 -12.84
N VAL A 145 -3.47 -8.50 -12.12
CA VAL A 145 -3.94 -9.66 -11.35
C VAL A 145 -4.34 -10.80 -12.29
N VAL A 146 -5.12 -10.47 -13.33
CA VAL A 146 -5.57 -11.42 -14.34
C VAL A 146 -4.41 -12.00 -15.14
N MET A 147 -3.43 -11.18 -15.52
CA MET A 147 -2.23 -11.67 -16.21
C MET A 147 -1.47 -12.69 -15.36
N GLN A 148 -1.38 -12.47 -14.04
CA GLN A 148 -0.77 -13.43 -13.13
C GLN A 148 -1.60 -14.72 -13.00
N VAL A 149 -2.92 -14.63 -13.07
CA VAL A 149 -3.82 -15.80 -13.12
C VAL A 149 -3.54 -16.65 -14.37
N VAL A 150 -3.44 -16.01 -15.55
CA VAL A 150 -3.15 -16.69 -16.82
C VAL A 150 -1.78 -17.36 -16.76
N GLU A 151 -0.76 -16.66 -16.26
CA GLU A 151 0.59 -17.23 -16.09
C GLU A 151 0.60 -18.43 -15.15
N GLU A 152 -0.08 -18.34 -13.99
CA GLU A 152 -0.17 -19.46 -13.05
C GLU A 152 -0.97 -20.63 -13.63
N GLY A 153 -1.98 -20.36 -14.47
CA GLY A 153 -2.75 -21.37 -15.19
C GLY A 153 -1.90 -22.17 -16.19
N ILE A 154 -1.06 -21.48 -16.97
CA ILE A 154 -0.11 -22.12 -17.88
C ILE A 154 0.89 -23.00 -17.10
N ARG A 155 1.40 -22.49 -15.96
CA ARG A 155 2.29 -23.27 -15.07
C ARG A 155 1.59 -24.48 -14.47
N TRP A 156 0.31 -24.37 -14.13
CA TRP A 156 -0.48 -25.47 -13.59
C TRP A 156 -0.71 -26.58 -14.61
N SER A 157 -1.10 -26.24 -15.84
CA SER A 157 -1.30 -27.21 -16.94
C SER A 157 -0.03 -28.02 -17.26
N ARG A 158 1.16 -27.38 -17.21
CA ARG A 158 2.46 -28.06 -17.38
C ARG A 158 2.80 -29.05 -16.26
N ARG A 159 2.25 -28.87 -15.05
CA ARG A 159 2.48 -29.79 -13.92
C ARG A 159 1.57 -31.02 -13.98
N GLY A 160 0.38 -30.90 -14.56
CA GLY A 160 -0.59 -31.99 -14.69
C GLY A 160 -0.40 -32.87 -15.93
N SER A 161 0.37 -32.46 -16.93
CA SER A 161 0.60 -33.19 -18.19
C SER A 161 1.75 -34.20 -18.15
N GLY A 162 2.22 -34.56 -16.94
CA GLY A 162 3.30 -35.52 -16.71
C GLY A 162 2.85 -36.93 -16.27
N THR A 163 1.57 -37.27 -16.43
CA THR A 163 1.02 -38.62 -16.16
C THR A 163 0.42 -39.22 -17.41
#